data_AF-A0A392S230-F1
#
_entry.id   AF-A0A392S230-F1
#
_cell.length_a   1.000
_cell.length_b   1.000
_cell.length_c   1.000
_cell.angle_alpha   90.00
_cell.angle_beta   90.00
_cell.angle_gamma   90.00
#
_symmetry.space_group_name_H-M   'P 1'
#
loop_
_entity.id
_entity.type
_entity.pdbx_description
1 polymer ?
#
loop_
_entity_poly.entity_id
_entity_poly.type
_entity_poly.pdbx_seq_one_letter_code
_entity_poly.pdbx_strand_id
1 'polypeptide(L)'
;MEVDFVMIRRQKVVFGSLKEAHAQDFLLAIPIDGLGQNMSPVEYRTILKYRLMILLFSKDEVCPVCRKTCLDTIWEHAVHCRELSDFKY
;
A
#
# COMPACT_ATOMS: atom_id res chain seq x y z
N MET A 1 -10.24 -20.15 0.90
CA MET A 1 -8.87 -19.74 0.54
C MET A 1 -8.13 -19.54 1.85
N GLU A 2 -7.23 -20.45 2.19
CA GLU A 2 -6.45 -20.36 3.42
C GLU A 2 -5.35 -19.31 3.21
N VAL A 3 -5.44 -18.20 3.94
CA VAL A 3 -4.48 -17.11 3.86
C VAL A 3 -3.42 -17.40 4.93
N ASP A 4 -2.28 -17.92 4.51
CA ASP A 4 -1.12 -18.10 5.39
C ASP A 4 -0.53 -16.72 5.72
N PHE A 5 -0.87 -16.18 6.90
CA PHE A 5 -0.43 -14.87 7.38
C PHE A 5 1.02 -14.93 7.91
N VAL A 6 1.97 -15.35 7.07
CA VAL A 6 3.39 -15.25 7.40
C VAL A 6 3.85 -13.82 7.15
N MET A 7 3.78 -12.99 8.20
CA MET A 7 4.30 -11.62 8.13
C MET A 7 5.83 -11.60 8.19
N ILE A 8 6.46 -10.95 7.21
CA ILE A 8 7.90 -10.66 7.26
C ILE A 8 8.20 -9.58 8.31
N ARG A 9 9.48 -9.44 8.70
CA ARG A 9 9.91 -8.50 9.76
C ARG A 9 9.39 -7.08 9.53
N ARG A 10 9.44 -6.57 8.30
CA ARG A 10 8.96 -5.23 7.95
C ARG A 10 7.46 -5.07 8.18
N GLN A 11 6.64 -6.05 7.77
CA GLN A 11 5.19 -6.05 7.97
C GLN A 11 4.82 -6.05 9.46
N LYS A 12 5.54 -6.82 10.28
CA LYS A 12 5.35 -6.81 11.74
C LYS A 12 5.61 -5.43 12.36
N VAL A 13 6.64 -4.73 11.87
CA VAL A 13 6.96 -3.37 12.33
C VAL A 13 5.88 -2.38 11.91
N VAL A 14 5.43 -2.42 10.64
CA VAL A 14 4.35 -1.53 10.18
C VAL A 14 3.05 -1.81 10.94
N PHE A 15 2.67 -3.08 11.12
CA PHE A 15 1.49 -3.44 11.88
C PHE A 15 1.58 -3.02 13.36
N GLY A 16 2.78 -3.08 13.96
CA GLY A 16 3.03 -2.51 15.28
C GLY A 16 2.78 -1.01 15.32
N SER A 17 3.32 -0.28 14.34
CA SER A 17 3.17 1.19 14.26
C SER A 17 1.72 1.66 14.12
N LEU A 18 0.83 0.82 13.55
CA LEU A 18 -0.60 1.14 13.44
C LEU A 18 -1.33 1.22 14.78
N LYS A 19 -0.73 0.69 15.86
CA LYS A 19 -1.30 0.75 17.22
C LYS A 19 -0.93 2.02 17.96
N GLU A 20 0.02 2.79 17.44
CA GLU A 20 0.46 4.03 18.08
C GLU A 20 -0.62 5.10 17.98
N ALA A 21 -0.62 6.01 18.95
CA ALA A 21 -1.48 7.18 18.90
C ALA A 21 -1.22 7.95 17.60
N HIS A 22 -2.28 8.47 16.99
CA HIS A 22 -2.23 9.27 15.76
C HIS A 22 -1.76 8.53 14.49
N ALA A 23 -1.53 7.21 14.55
CA ALA A 23 -1.08 6.44 13.38
C ALA A 23 -2.06 6.52 12.18
N GLN A 24 -3.33 6.81 12.45
CA GLN A 24 -4.41 6.90 11.47
C GLN A 24 -4.85 8.33 11.15
N ASP A 25 -4.23 9.35 11.72
CA ASP A 25 -4.64 10.75 11.53
C ASP A 25 -4.56 11.19 10.07
N PHE A 26 -3.75 10.50 9.25
CA PHE A 26 -3.71 10.71 7.81
C PHE A 26 -5.05 10.43 7.11
N LEU A 27 -5.95 9.66 7.72
CA LEU A 27 -7.32 9.43 7.20
C LEU A 27 -8.21 10.66 7.36
N LEU A 28 -7.86 11.57 8.27
CA LEU A 28 -8.58 12.82 8.52
C LEU A 28 -8.08 13.97 7.64
N ALA A 29 -7.01 13.74 6.85
CA ALA A 29 -6.48 14.74 5.96
C ALA A 29 -7.46 15.02 4.80
N ILE A 30 -7.98 16.25 4.74
CA ILE A 30 -8.83 16.71 3.65
C ILE A 30 -7.92 17.29 2.55
N PRO A 31 -8.01 16.82 1.29
CA PRO A 31 -7.25 17.41 0.19
C PRO A 31 -7.57 18.89 0.04
N ILE A 32 -6.55 19.74 -0.11
CA ILE A 32 -6.70 21.17 -0.36
C ILE A 32 -6.22 21.47 -1.77
N ASP A 33 -7.16 21.61 -2.70
CA ASP A 33 -6.87 21.79 -4.13
C ASP A 33 -5.97 23.00 -4.40
N GLY A 34 -6.16 24.10 -3.65
CA GLY A 34 -5.38 25.33 -3.81
C GLY A 34 -3.90 25.23 -3.41
N LEU A 35 -3.49 24.17 -2.71
CA LEU A 35 -2.10 23.92 -2.30
C LEU A 35 -1.41 22.85 -3.16
N GLY A 36 -2.10 22.29 -4.17
CA GLY A 36 -1.59 21.14 -4.92
C GLY A 36 -1.41 19.89 -4.05
N GLN A 37 -2.07 19.84 -2.88
CA GLN A 37 -2.06 18.69 -1.98
C GLN A 37 -3.21 17.75 -2.34
N ASN A 38 -3.26 17.40 -3.63
CA ASN A 38 -4.21 16.45 -4.18
C ASN A 38 -3.48 15.18 -4.60
N MET A 39 -4.21 14.10 -4.56
CA MET A 39 -3.71 12.77 -4.85
C MET A 39 -4.71 12.11 -5.78
N SER A 40 -4.24 11.44 -6.82
CA SER A 40 -5.15 10.72 -7.71
C SER A 40 -5.88 9.62 -6.93
N PRO A 41 -7.09 9.22 -7.36
CA PRO A 41 -7.81 8.12 -6.71
C PRO A 41 -7.00 6.82 -6.63
N VAL A 42 -6.08 6.59 -7.57
CA VAL A 42 -5.20 5.41 -7.62
C VAL A 42 -4.13 5.50 -6.54
N GLU A 43 -3.44 6.63 -6.43
CA GLU A 43 -2.43 6.88 -5.41
C GLU A 43 -3.04 6.82 -4.00
N TYR A 44 -4.21 7.44 -3.80
CA TYR A 44 -4.90 7.43 -2.51
C TYR A 44 -5.25 6.02 -2.07
N ARG A 45 -5.86 5.23 -2.97
CA ARG A 45 -6.18 3.83 -2.69
C ARG A 45 -4.92 3.03 -2.37
N THR A 46 -3.84 3.24 -3.12
CA THR A 46 -2.57 2.53 -2.94
C THR A 46 -1.94 2.84 -1.57
N ILE A 47 -1.86 4.12 -1.20
CA ILE A 47 -1.30 4.55 0.09
C ILE A 47 -2.17 4.09 1.25
N LEU A 48 -3.49 4.19 1.13
CA LEU A 48 -4.43 3.73 2.15
C LEU A 48 -4.25 2.24 2.43
N LYS A 49 -4.21 1.44 1.37
CA LYS A 49 -4.03 -0.02 1.41
C LYS A 49 -2.70 -0.42 2.03
N TYR A 50 -1.61 0.23 1.61
CA TYR A 50 -0.26 -0.01 2.13
C TYR A 50 -0.17 0.34 3.62
N ARG A 51 -0.66 1.53 4.02
CA ARG A 51 -0.63 1.96 5.41
C ARG A 51 -1.43 1.04 6.31
N LEU A 52 -2.62 0.62 5.88
CA LEU A 52 -3.48 -0.27 6.67
C LEU A 52 -3.09 -1.76 6.60
N MET A 53 -2.03 -2.11 5.87
CA MET A 53 -1.58 -3.51 5.71
C MET A 53 -2.72 -4.44 5.23
N ILE A 54 -3.57 -3.94 4.32
CA ILE A 54 -4.67 -4.73 3.75
C ILE A 54 -4.09 -5.66 2.69
N LEU A 55 -4.23 -6.97 2.92
CA LEU A 55 -3.92 -7.99 1.93
C LEU A 55 -4.87 -7.86 0.75
N LEU A 56 -4.31 -7.78 -0.46
CA LEU A 56 -5.11 -7.48 -1.66
C LEU A 56 -4.96 -8.52 -2.75
N PHE A 57 -3.94 -9.36 -2.64
CA PHE A 57 -3.65 -10.37 -3.62
C PHE A 57 -3.50 -11.74 -2.96
N SER A 58 -3.94 -12.75 -3.68
CA SER A 58 -3.56 -14.14 -3.47
C SER A 58 -2.04 -14.31 -3.61
N LYS A 59 -1.47 -15.32 -2.93
CA LYS A 59 -0.03 -15.61 -2.93
C LYS A 59 0.56 -15.80 -4.34
N ASP A 60 -0.30 -16.10 -5.31
CA ASP A 60 0.06 -16.42 -6.69
C ASP A 60 -0.39 -15.35 -7.69
N GLU A 61 -0.91 -14.21 -7.22
CA GLU A 61 -1.38 -13.16 -8.11
C GLU A 61 -0.22 -12.38 -8.76
N VAL A 62 -0.42 -12.06 -10.03
CA VAL A 62 0.55 -11.33 -10.85
C VAL A 62 0.40 -9.83 -10.58
N CYS A 63 1.53 -9.10 -10.51
CA CYS A 63 1.49 -7.65 -10.36
C CYS A 63 0.67 -7.03 -11.50
N PRO A 64 -0.36 -6.21 -11.24
CA PRO A 64 -1.14 -5.59 -12.31
C PRO A 64 -0.34 -4.55 -13.11
N VAL A 65 0.78 -4.05 -12.56
CA VAL A 65 1.64 -3.05 -13.20
C VAL A 65 2.58 -3.73 -14.21
N CYS A 66 3.48 -4.59 -13.75
CA CYS A 66 4.52 -5.18 -14.59
C CYS A 66 4.18 -6.58 -15.12
N ARG A 67 3.03 -7.14 -14.72
CA ARG A 67 2.58 -8.51 -15.05
C ARG A 67 3.58 -9.61 -14.71
N LYS A 68 4.53 -9.34 -13.81
CA LYS A 68 5.46 -10.33 -13.25
C LYS A 68 4.86 -10.94 -11.99
N THR A 69 5.18 -12.21 -11.74
CA THR A 69 4.72 -12.94 -10.57
C THR A 69 5.13 -12.17 -9.31
N CYS A 70 4.14 -11.72 -8.53
CA CYS A 70 4.36 -10.95 -7.34
C CYS A 70 4.40 -11.90 -6.15
N LEU A 71 5.53 -11.99 -5.46
CA LEU A 71 5.66 -12.82 -4.25
C LEU A 71 5.12 -12.13 -2.99
N ASP A 72 4.63 -10.90 -3.10
CA ASP A 72 4.22 -10.09 -1.97
C ASP A 72 2.70 -9.85 -1.98
N THR A 73 2.02 -10.55 -1.09
CA THR A 73 0.59 -10.39 -0.85
C THR A 73 0.20 -9.00 -0.32
N ILE A 74 1.18 -8.15 0.02
CA ILE A 74 1.03 -6.87 0.77
C ILE A 74 1.40 -5.63 -0.09
N TRP A 75 1.35 -5.68 -1.42
CA TRP A 75 1.56 -4.51 -2.30
C TRP A 75 2.93 -3.81 -2.18
N GLU A 76 3.93 -4.36 -1.48
CA GLU A 76 5.28 -3.77 -1.43
C GLU A 76 5.90 -3.64 -2.83
N HIS A 77 5.87 -4.70 -3.64
CA HIS A 77 6.31 -4.67 -5.01
C HIS A 77 5.45 -3.74 -5.85
N ALA A 78 4.12 -3.80 -5.72
CA ALA A 78 3.24 -2.96 -6.51
C ALA A 78 3.48 -1.45 -6.24
N VAL A 79 3.72 -1.06 -4.98
CA VAL A 79 4.04 0.34 -4.61
C VAL A 79 5.40 0.79 -5.14
N HIS A 80 6.38 -0.10 -5.20
CA HIS A 80 7.76 0.23 -5.63
C HIS A 80 8.07 -0.29 -7.05
N CYS A 81 7.04 -0.65 -7.81
CA CYS A 81 7.21 -1.26 -9.11
C CYS A 81 7.73 -0.19 -10.07
N ARG A 82 8.96 -0.35 -10.56
CA ARG A 82 9.60 0.62 -11.45
C ARG A 82 8.89 0.82 -12.80
N GLU A 83 7.92 -0.04 -13.13
CA GLU A 83 7.07 0.10 -14.31
C GLU A 83 5.81 0.93 -14.05
N LEU A 84 5.58 1.40 -12.81
CA LEU A 84 4.68 2.53 -12.55
C LEU A 84 5.36 3.79 -13.07
N SER A 85 5.12 4.12 -14.34
CA SER A 85 5.60 5.36 -14.96
C SER A 85 5.04 6.63 -14.30
N ASP A 86 3.98 6.50 -13.49
CA ASP A 86 3.15 7.62 -13.06
C ASP A 86 3.31 8.00 -11.58
N PHE A 87 4.03 7.21 -10.77
CA PHE A 87 4.32 7.60 -9.38
C PHE A 87 5.54 8.54 -9.36
N LYS A 88 5.27 9.85 -9.31
CA LYS A 88 6.28 10.82 -8.93
C LYS A 88 6.35 10.86 -7.40
N TYR A 89 7.45 10.36 -6.84
CA TYR A 89 7.81 10.61 -5.43
C TYR A 89 8.11 12.09 -5.20
#